data_AF-A0A7V9R3M4-F1
#
_entry.id   AF-A0A7V9R3M4-F1
#
_cell.length_a   1.000
_cell.length_b   1.000
_cell.length_c   1.000
_cell.angle_alpha   90.00
_cell.angle_beta   90.00
_cell.angle_gamma   90.00
#
_symmetry.space_group_name_H-M   'P 1'
#
loop_
_entity.id
_entity.type
_entity.pdbx_description
1 polymer ?
#
loop_
_entity_poly.entity_id
_entity_poly.type
_entity_poly.pdbx_seq_one_letter_code
_entity_poly.pdbx_strand_id
1 'polypeptide(L)' 'MEELIKQVTTKTGISEEQARGAVTTVLGFLKDRLPAPIAGQLDNVVAGGSGAAGTLGDIAGKVGGMF' A
#
# COMPACT_ATOMS: atom_id res chain seq x y z
N MET A 1 0.04 4.18 6.64
CA MET A 1 -1.39 4.54 6.51
C MET A 1 -1.56 6.05 6.70
N GLU A 2 -0.96 6.64 7.74
CA GLU A 2 -0.98 8.11 7.94
C GLU A 2 -0.34 8.92 6.82
N GLU A 3 0.79 8.45 6.28
CA GLU A 3 1.44 9.13 5.15
C GLU A 3 0.54 9.18 3.91
N LEU A 4 -0.14 8.07 3.59
CA LEU A 4 -1.11 7.99 2.49
C LEU A 4 -2.29 8.94 2.72
N ILE A 5 -2.83 8.99 3.94
CA ILE A 5 -3.89 9.93 4.32
C ILE A 5 -3.41 11.37 4.11
N LYS A 6 -2.22 11.71 4.59
CA LYS A 6 -1.63 13.06 4.44
C LYS A 6 -1.39 13.43 2.97
N GLN A 7 -0.93 12.48 2.16
CA GLN A 7 -0.78 12.70 0.71
C GLN A 7 -2.14 12.96 0.05
N VAL A 8 -3.16 12.17 0.38
CA VAL A 8 -4.51 12.33 -0.16
C VAL A 8 -5.10 13.68 0.26
N THR A 9 -5.05 14.05 1.55
CA THR A 9 -5.57 15.35 2.01
C THR A 9 -4.84 16.51 1.33
N THR A 10 -3.50 16.45 1.24
CA THR A 10 -2.70 17.50 0.58
C THR A 10 -3.03 17.65 -0.91
N LYS A 11 -3.28 16.54 -1.61
CA LYS A 11 -3.51 16.52 -3.06
C LYS A 11 -4.96 16.78 -3.48
N THR A 12 -5.92 16.46 -2.60
CA THR A 12 -7.35 16.51 -2.93
C THR A 12 -8.12 17.58 -2.14
N GLY A 13 -7.53 18.12 -1.06
CA GLY A 13 -8.16 19.15 -0.22
C GLY A 13 -9.30 18.63 0.67
N ILE A 14 -9.48 17.32 0.78
CA ILE A 14 -10.50 16.71 1.65
C ILE A 14 -10.04 16.61 3.10
N SER A 15 -10.97 16.44 4.04
CA SER A 15 -10.63 16.25 5.46
C SER A 15 -9.89 14.93 5.70
N GLU A 16 -9.12 14.84 6.79
CA GLU A 16 -8.44 13.59 7.16
C GLU A 16 -9.41 12.42 7.38
N GLU A 17 -10.60 12.69 7.91
CA GLU A 17 -11.66 11.69 8.08
C GLU A 17 -12.14 11.15 6.73
N GLN A 18 -12.39 12.04 5.77
CA GLN A 18 -12.77 11.66 4.40
C GLN A 18 -11.64 10.91 3.69
N ALA A 19 -10.38 11.35 3.86
CA ALA A 19 -9.22 10.68 3.29
C ALA A 19 -9.01 9.29 3.89
N ARG A 20 -9.24 9.10 5.20
CA ARG A 20 -9.19 7.79 5.84
C ARG A 20 -10.23 6.84 5.25
N GLY A 21 -11.48 7.30 5.10
CA GLY A 21 -12.53 6.53 4.44
C GLY A 21 -12.19 6.16 2.99
N ALA A 22 -11.63 7.10 2.23
CA ALA A 22 -11.22 6.87 0.85
C ALA A 22 -10.09 5.82 0.75
N VAL A 23 -9.03 5.96 1.56
CA VAL A 23 -7.90 5.03 1.57
C VAL A 23 -8.36 3.63 1.97
N THR A 24 -9.17 3.49 3.02
CA THR A 24 -9.71 2.19 3.45
C THR A 24 -10.54 1.53 2.35
N THR A 25 -11.39 2.29 1.65
CA THR A 25 -12.24 1.77 0.56
C THR A 25 -11.40 1.24 -0.60
N VAL A 26 -10.39 2.01 -1.04
CA VAL A 26 -9.50 1.60 -2.13
C VAL A 26 -8.67 0.39 -1.73
N LEU A 27 -8.16 0.34 -0.51
CA LEU A 27 -7.42 -0.82 -0.02
C LEU A 27 -8.29 -2.08 0.06
N GLY A 28 -9.55 -1.95 0.49
CA GLY A 28 -10.52 -3.05 0.45
C GLY A 28 -10.72 -3.57 -0.97
N PHE A 29 -11.00 -2.66 -1.92
CA PHE A 29 -11.15 -3.01 -3.33
C PHE A 29 -9.91 -3.73 -3.91
N LEU A 30 -8.71 -3.23 -3.60
CA LEU A 30 -7.47 -3.86 -4.05
C LEU A 30 -7.28 -5.25 -3.44
N LYS A 31 -7.57 -5.44 -2.14
CA LYS A 31 -7.50 -6.75 -1.49
C LYS A 31 -8.46 -7.76 -2.11
N ASP A 32 -9.67 -7.33 -2.47
CA ASP A 32 -10.67 -8.19 -3.10
C ASP A 32 -10.28 -8.60 -4.52
N ARG A 33 -9.43 -7.80 -5.19
CA ARG A 33 -8.97 -8.05 -6.56
C ARG A 33 -7.59 -8.71 -6.65
N LEU A 34 -6.82 -8.69 -5.57
CA LEU A 34 -5.47 -9.25 -5.54
C LEU A 34 -5.48 -10.68 -4.97
N PRO A 35 -4.71 -11.61 -5.56
CA PRO A 35 -4.47 -12.92 -4.96
C PRO A 35 -3.90 -12.78 -3.53
N ALA A 36 -4.27 -13.70 -2.65
CA ALA A 36 -3.85 -13.74 -1.24
C ALA A 36 -2.35 -13.40 -0.96
N PRO A 37 -1.35 -13.89 -1.74
CA PRO A 37 0.04 -13.53 -1.49
C PRO A 37 0.36 -12.04 -1.73
N ILE A 38 -0.33 -11.37 -2.65
CA ILE A 38 -0.10 -9.95 -2.96
C ILE A 38 -0.85 -9.06 -1.96
N ALA A 39 -2.05 -9.46 -1.54
CA ALA A 39 -2.83 -8.74 -0.52
C ALA A 39 -2.06 -8.62 0.81
N GLY A 40 -1.38 -9.68 1.24
CA GLY A 40 -0.54 -9.65 2.44
C GLY A 40 0.70 -8.74 2.32
N GLN A 41 1.25 -8.56 1.12
CA GLN A 41 2.34 -7.63 0.87
C GLN A 41 1.86 -6.17 0.90
N LEU A 42 0.67 -5.90 0.35
CA LEU A 42 0.06 -4.57 0.36
C LEU A 42 -0.20 -4.10 1.81
N ASP A 43 -0.67 -4.98 2.68
CA ASP A 43 -0.86 -4.67 4.10
C ASP A 43 0.46 -4.29 4.81
N ASN A 44 1.55 -4.99 4.52
CA ASN A 44 2.85 -4.67 5.10
C ASN A 44 3.38 -3.28 4.67
N VAL A 45 3.16 -2.91 3.40
CA VAL A 45 3.52 -1.58 2.88
C VAL A 45 2.64 -0.50 3.51
N VAL A 46 1.33 -0.72 3.57
CA VAL A 46 0.38 0.24 4.14
C VAL A 46 0.56 0.42 5.65
N ALA A 47 0.92 -0.64 6.38
CA ALA A 47 1.20 -0.58 7.81
C ALA A 47 2.47 0.24 8.15
N GLY A 48 3.24 0.67 7.14
CA GLY A 48 4.48 1.44 7.35
C GLY A 48 5.59 0.60 7.96
N GLY A 49 5.53 -0.73 7.80
CA GLY A 49 6.57 -1.62 8.31
C GLY A 49 7.87 -1.37 7.55
N SER A 50 8.97 -1.19 8.29
CA SER A 50 10.35 -1.09 7.79
C SER A 50 10.80 -2.27 6.89
N GLY A 51 9.95 -3.27 6.68
CA GLY A 51 10.12 -4.37 5.74
C GLY A 51 9.65 -4.09 4.30
N ALA A 52 9.04 -2.93 4.01
CA ALA A 52 8.64 -2.57 2.64
C ALA A 52 9.85 -2.45 1.68
N ALA A 53 10.97 -1.88 2.15
CA ALA A 53 12.21 -1.80 1.38
C ALA A 53 12.86 -3.18 1.15
N GLY A 54 12.85 -4.05 2.17
CA GLY A 54 13.36 -5.42 2.07
C GLY A 54 12.51 -6.30 1.15
N THR A 55 11.18 -6.21 1.26
CA THR A 55 10.23 -6.97 0.43
C THR A 55 10.28 -6.54 -1.03
N LEU A 56 10.39 -5.23 -1.30
CA LEU A 56 10.52 -4.71 -2.66
C LEU A 56 11.89 -5.07 -3.26
N GLY A 57 12.96 -5.08 -2.44
CA GLY A 57 14.28 -5.56 -2.81
C GLY A 57 14.32 -7.05 -3.14
N ASP A 58 13.61 -7.88 -2.37
CA ASP A 58 13.50 -9.33 -2.62
C ASP A 58 12.70 -9.64 -3.89
N ILE A 59 11.64 -8.89 -4.17
CA ILE A 59 10.88 -9.01 -5.42
C ILE A 59 11.75 -8.56 -6.60
N ALA A 60 12.43 -7.42 -6.49
CA ALA A 60 13.33 -6.93 -7.52
C ALA A 60 14.50 -7.90 -7.80
N GLY A 61 15.07 -8.50 -6.75
CA GLY A 61 16.14 -9.50 -6.87
C GLY A 61 15.67 -10.80 -7.54
N LYS A 62 14.46 -11.28 -7.23
CA LYS A 62 13.89 -12.47 -7.89
C LYS A 62 13.54 -12.22 -9.36
N VAL A 63 13.10 -11.02 -9.70
CA VAL A 63 12.86 -10.62 -11.09
C VAL A 63 14.20 -10.49 -11.84
N GLY A 64 15.19 -9.81 -11.26
CA GLY A 64 16.51 -9.64 -11.87
C GLY A 64 17.31 -10.94 -12.04
N GLY A 65 17.04 -11.98 -11.24
CA GLY A 65 17.65 -13.31 -11.40
C GLY A 65 16.98 -14.22 -12.42
N MET A 66 15.83 -13.81 -12.99
CA MET A 66 15.09 -14.55 -14.02
C MET A 66 15.38 -14.01 -15.45
N PHE A 67 16.08 -12.87 -15.56
CA PHE A 67 16.45 -12.22 -16.82
C PHE A 67 17.96 -12.27 -17.06
#